data_AF-A0A352XUK4-F1
#
_entry.id   AF-A0A352XUK4-F1
#
_cell.length_a   1.000
_cell.length_b   1.000
_cell.length_c   1.000
_cell.angle_alpha   90.00
_cell.angle_beta   90.00
_cell.angle_gamma   90.00
#
_symmetry.space_group_name_H-M   'P 1'
#
loop_
_entity.id
_entity.type
_entity.pdbx_description
1 polymer ?
#
loop_
_entity_poly.entity_id
_entity_poly.type
_entity_poly.pdbx_seq_one_letter_code
_entity_poly.pdbx_strand_id
1 'polypeptide(L)'
;MLQTLPLVLFIVMTELSIGAFTVLFVLDWRNEVKRSFLITYGLIYIVLTGLTYLFQQSFSPPNLLNSFPLLDKAWTGYETLPLLLFLLLMLPYNFFLWLDKGAGVNGKDLQGEERKRSARMRLLRLLSGGLTALAGLTTLFVMAMIYRPVASSNIGGVFTVASFFAAALALGGVMTAMWLGHWYLVTPALSEKPLQFATTLVLLGVLA
;
A
#
# COMPACT_ATOMS: atom_id res chain seq x y z
N MET A 1 18.35 -12.82 -19.65
CA MET A 1 18.20 -11.40 -19.23
C MET A 1 16.86 -10.78 -19.66
N LEU A 2 16.26 -11.13 -20.81
CA LEU A 2 14.96 -10.56 -21.21
C LEU A 2 13.79 -10.86 -20.25
N GLN A 3 13.79 -11.99 -19.54
CA GLN A 3 12.73 -12.37 -18.58
C GLN A 3 12.87 -11.72 -17.19
N THR A 4 14.02 -11.14 -16.84
CA THR A 4 14.24 -10.57 -15.50
C THR A 4 13.69 -9.15 -15.37
N LEU A 5 13.60 -8.39 -16.48
CA LEU A 5 13.04 -7.03 -16.47
C LEU A 5 11.56 -6.98 -16.06
N PRO A 6 10.66 -7.82 -16.62
CA PRO A 6 9.25 -7.83 -16.19
C PRO A 6 9.07 -8.25 -14.73
N LEU A 7 9.93 -9.15 -14.23
CA LEU A 7 9.92 -9.56 -12.82
C LEU A 7 10.30 -8.41 -11.89
N VAL A 8 11.37 -7.67 -12.22
CA VAL A 8 11.77 -6.47 -11.46
C VAL A 8 10.67 -5.42 -11.46
N LEU A 9 10.02 -5.21 -12.61
CA LEU A 9 8.88 -4.29 -12.72
C LEU A 9 7.72 -4.71 -11.80
N PHE A 10 7.41 -6.01 -11.74
CA PHE A 10 6.40 -6.53 -10.83
C PHE A 10 6.75 -6.29 -9.34
N ILE A 11 8.01 -6.50 -8.95
CA ILE A 11 8.47 -6.22 -7.57
C ILE A 11 8.22 -4.74 -7.22
N VAL A 12 8.69 -3.84 -8.08
CA VAL A 12 8.53 -2.38 -7.88
C VAL A 12 7.05 -1.98 -7.84
N MET A 13 6.22 -2.55 -8.70
CA MET A 13 4.77 -2.31 -8.70
C MET A 13 4.09 -2.79 -7.41
N THR A 14 4.54 -3.91 -6.86
CA THR A 14 4.04 -4.47 -5.60
C THR A 14 4.41 -3.58 -4.42
N GLU A 15 5.68 -3.18 -4.32
CA GLU A 15 6.17 -2.24 -3.31
C GLU A 15 5.43 -0.90 -3.38
N LEU A 16 5.28 -0.35 -4.58
CA LEU A 16 4.56 0.90 -4.82
C LEU A 16 3.09 0.80 -4.41
N SER A 17 2.37 -0.24 -4.83
CA SER A 17 0.93 -0.41 -4.56
C SER A 17 0.64 -0.56 -3.07
N ILE A 18 1.40 -1.44 -2.40
CA ILE A 18 1.22 -1.74 -0.98
C ILE A 18 1.67 -0.55 -0.13
N GLY A 19 2.81 0.04 -0.47
CA GLY A 19 3.31 1.23 0.20
C GLY A 19 2.35 2.41 0.10
N ALA A 20 1.89 2.74 -1.11
CA ALA A 20 1.02 3.89 -1.34
C ALA A 20 -0.33 3.74 -0.63
N PHE A 21 -0.93 2.55 -0.65
CA PHE A 21 -2.14 2.29 0.12
C PHE A 21 -1.90 2.37 1.63
N THR A 22 -0.79 1.83 2.13
CA THR A 22 -0.47 1.86 3.57
C THR A 22 -0.31 3.29 4.06
N VAL A 23 0.39 4.15 3.31
CA VAL A 23 0.54 5.57 3.64
C VAL A 23 -0.82 6.28 3.58
N LEU A 24 -1.65 6.02 2.56
CA LEU A 24 -3.00 6.55 2.47
C LEU A 24 -3.87 6.15 3.67
N PHE A 25 -3.79 4.89 4.10
CA PHE A 25 -4.51 4.38 5.26
C PHE A 25 -4.06 5.07 6.56
N VAL A 26 -2.76 5.29 6.75
CA VAL A 26 -2.28 6.05 7.92
C VAL A 26 -2.77 7.50 7.90
N LEU A 27 -2.81 8.14 6.73
CA LEU A 27 -3.36 9.49 6.57
C LEU A 27 -4.88 9.52 6.87
N ASP A 28 -5.62 8.51 6.43
CA ASP A 28 -7.04 8.34 6.76
C ASP A 28 -7.25 8.15 8.27
N TRP A 29 -6.42 7.32 8.91
CA TRP A 29 -6.47 7.10 10.35
C TRP A 29 -6.29 8.40 11.15
N ARG A 30 -5.35 9.25 10.73
CA ARG A 30 -5.10 10.58 11.31
C ARG A 30 -6.21 11.58 11.05
N ASN A 31 -7.06 11.35 10.04
CA ASN A 31 -8.21 12.19 9.71
C ASN A 31 -7.86 13.65 9.38
N GLU A 32 -6.66 13.88 8.84
CA GLU A 32 -6.13 15.22 8.53
C GLU A 32 -6.28 15.61 7.05
N VAL A 33 -6.70 14.68 6.20
CA VAL A 33 -6.80 14.86 4.74
C VAL A 33 -8.27 14.96 4.31
N LYS A 34 -8.56 15.58 3.17
CA LYS A 34 -9.93 15.69 2.64
C LYS A 34 -10.47 14.33 2.18
N ARG A 35 -11.78 14.13 2.31
CA ARG A 35 -12.48 12.94 1.79
C ARG A 35 -12.28 12.74 0.28
N SER A 36 -12.34 13.81 -0.50
CA SER A 36 -12.17 13.74 -1.95
C SER A 36 -10.82 13.19 -2.35
N PHE A 37 -9.75 13.64 -1.68
CA PHE A 37 -8.40 13.08 -1.84
C PHE A 37 -8.41 11.57 -1.56
N LEU A 38 -8.93 11.14 -0.40
CA LEU A 38 -8.94 9.73 -0.02
C LEU A 38 -9.68 8.84 -1.05
N ILE A 39 -10.82 9.31 -1.58
CA ILE A 39 -11.60 8.57 -2.57
C ILE A 39 -10.86 8.47 -3.90
N THR A 40 -10.35 9.59 -4.41
CA THR A 40 -9.65 9.62 -5.70
C THR A 40 -8.42 8.72 -5.67
N TYR A 41 -7.59 8.82 -4.64
CA TYR A 41 -6.38 7.99 -4.54
C TYR A 41 -6.68 6.55 -4.16
N GLY A 42 -7.72 6.30 -3.38
CA GLY A 42 -8.20 4.95 -3.12
C GLY A 42 -8.61 4.21 -4.40
N LEU A 43 -9.29 4.89 -5.33
CA LEU A 43 -9.65 4.35 -6.65
C LEU A 43 -8.43 4.13 -7.54
N ILE A 44 -7.51 5.10 -7.60
CA ILE A 44 -6.26 4.97 -8.38
C ILE A 44 -5.46 3.78 -7.89
N TYR A 45 -5.35 3.59 -6.57
CA TYR A 45 -4.59 2.48 -6.00
C TYR A 45 -5.27 1.12 -6.20
N ILE A 46 -6.61 1.05 -6.30
CA ILE A 46 -7.29 -0.18 -6.75
C ILE A 46 -6.84 -0.54 -8.17
N VAL A 47 -6.83 0.43 -9.09
CA VAL A 47 -6.42 0.20 -10.48
C VAL A 47 -4.95 -0.23 -10.52
N LEU A 48 -4.07 0.46 -9.81
CA LEU A 48 -2.65 0.14 -9.72
C LEU A 48 -2.41 -1.26 -9.16
N THR A 49 -3.15 -1.65 -8.11
CA THR A 49 -3.07 -2.98 -7.51
C THR A 49 -3.62 -4.05 -8.46
N GLY A 50 -4.68 -3.74 -9.20
CA GLY A 50 -5.22 -4.63 -10.24
C GLY A 50 -4.19 -4.90 -11.34
N LEU A 51 -3.48 -3.87 -11.81
CA LEU A 51 -2.37 -4.03 -12.75
C LEU A 51 -1.23 -4.86 -12.15
N THR A 52 -0.89 -4.61 -10.88
CA THR A 52 0.13 -5.39 -10.15
C THR A 52 -0.24 -6.87 -10.08
N TYR A 53 -1.51 -7.19 -9.80
CA TYR A 53 -2.01 -8.55 -9.81
C TYR A 53 -1.92 -9.21 -11.19
N LEU A 54 -2.30 -8.50 -12.26
CA LEU A 54 -2.16 -9.00 -13.64
C LEU A 54 -0.69 -9.25 -14.03
N PHE A 55 0.21 -8.41 -13.54
CA PHE A 55 1.65 -8.57 -13.73
C PHE A 55 2.18 -9.79 -12.97
N GLN A 56 1.70 -10.04 -11.75
CA GLN A 56 2.05 -11.24 -10.99
C GLN A 56 1.70 -12.51 -11.78
N GLN A 57 0.49 -12.58 -12.34
CA GLN A 57 0.03 -13.72 -13.13
C GLN A 57 0.87 -13.97 -14.40
N SER A 58 1.42 -12.90 -14.98
CA SER A 58 2.17 -12.97 -16.23
C SER A 58 3.68 -13.15 -16.04
N PHE A 59 4.24 -12.55 -14.99
CA PHE A 59 5.69 -12.36 -14.81
C PHE A 59 6.24 -12.91 -13.50
N SER A 60 5.38 -13.30 -12.54
CA SER A 60 5.78 -13.97 -11.29
C SER A 60 4.93 -15.22 -10.99
N PRO A 61 4.59 -16.08 -11.98
CA PRO A 61 3.92 -17.33 -11.67
C PRO A 61 4.91 -18.34 -11.02
N PRO A 62 4.44 -19.25 -10.15
CA PRO A 62 5.33 -20.15 -9.39
C PRO A 62 6.25 -21.00 -10.27
N ASN A 63 5.77 -21.43 -11.44
CA ASN A 63 6.56 -22.18 -12.42
C ASN A 63 7.77 -21.39 -12.95
N LEU A 64 7.62 -20.07 -13.16
CA LEU A 64 8.72 -19.21 -13.56
C LEU A 64 9.68 -18.95 -12.41
N LEU A 65 9.17 -18.65 -11.21
CA LEU A 65 10.00 -18.43 -10.03
C LEU A 65 10.85 -19.67 -9.68
N ASN A 66 10.26 -20.85 -9.79
CA ASN A 66 10.95 -22.12 -9.52
C ASN A 66 12.05 -22.46 -10.54
N SER A 67 12.10 -21.76 -11.68
CA SER A 67 13.19 -21.88 -12.66
C SER A 67 14.48 -21.22 -12.19
N PHE A 68 14.41 -20.27 -11.26
CA PHE A 68 15.58 -19.61 -10.69
C PHE A 68 16.20 -20.44 -9.56
N PRO A 69 17.51 -20.74 -9.61
CA PRO A 69 18.15 -21.62 -8.63
C PRO A 69 18.36 -20.99 -7.25
N LEU A 70 18.44 -19.65 -7.19
CA LEU A 70 18.74 -18.90 -5.96
C LEU A 70 17.50 -18.49 -5.16
N LEU A 71 16.28 -18.76 -5.66
CA LEU A 71 15.05 -18.36 -4.98
C LEU A 71 14.54 -19.47 -4.05
N ASP A 72 13.86 -19.06 -2.97
CA ASP A 72 13.22 -19.99 -2.06
C ASP A 72 11.91 -20.53 -2.65
N LYS A 73 11.95 -21.77 -3.12
CA LYS A 73 10.82 -22.47 -3.74
C LYS A 73 9.69 -22.78 -2.77
N ALA A 74 9.95 -22.77 -1.46
CA ALA A 74 8.92 -23.03 -0.47
C ALA A 74 7.87 -21.90 -0.42
N TRP A 75 8.25 -20.68 -0.83
CA TRP A 75 7.39 -19.50 -0.71
C TRP A 75 6.66 -19.10 -1.99
N THR A 76 7.10 -19.58 -3.15
CA THR A 76 6.60 -19.14 -4.47
C THR A 76 5.11 -19.39 -4.66
N GLY A 77 4.54 -20.43 -4.05
CA GLY A 77 3.11 -20.73 -4.11
C GLY A 77 2.22 -19.81 -3.28
N TYR A 78 2.78 -19.06 -2.32
CA TYR A 78 2.01 -18.22 -1.40
C TYR A 78 1.87 -16.78 -1.86
N GLU A 79 2.46 -16.37 -2.99
CA GLU A 79 2.46 -14.96 -3.43
C GLU A 79 1.09 -14.48 -3.90
N THR A 80 0.35 -15.30 -4.65
CA THR A 80 -0.91 -14.91 -5.30
C THR A 80 -2.04 -14.62 -4.30
N LEU A 81 -2.19 -15.46 -3.27
CA LEU A 81 -3.30 -15.37 -2.33
C LEU A 81 -3.32 -14.05 -1.53
N PRO A 82 -2.24 -13.62 -0.84
CA PRO A 82 -2.24 -12.38 -0.08
C PRO A 82 -2.34 -11.15 -0.98
N LEU A 83 -1.79 -11.18 -2.21
CA LEU A 83 -1.96 -10.09 -3.18
C LEU A 83 -3.41 -9.97 -3.66
N LEU A 84 -4.08 -11.11 -3.91
CA LEU A 84 -5.49 -11.13 -4.25
C LEU A 84 -6.36 -10.63 -3.08
N LEU A 85 -6.08 -11.07 -1.86
CA LEU A 85 -6.76 -10.58 -0.67
C LEU A 85 -6.55 -9.07 -0.49
N PHE A 86 -5.33 -8.57 -0.69
CA PHE A 86 -5.03 -7.14 -0.67
C PHE A 86 -5.92 -6.39 -1.66
N LEU A 87 -5.98 -6.82 -2.92
CA LEU A 87 -6.85 -6.22 -3.94
C LEU A 87 -8.33 -6.27 -3.55
N LEU A 88 -8.83 -7.43 -3.12
CA LEU A 88 -10.24 -7.61 -2.81
C LEU A 88 -10.67 -6.80 -1.57
N LEU A 89 -9.80 -6.68 -0.56
CA LEU A 89 -10.06 -5.90 0.66
C LEU A 89 -9.99 -4.39 0.43
N MET A 90 -9.34 -3.92 -0.64
CA MET A 90 -9.43 -2.51 -1.05
C MET A 90 -10.85 -2.10 -1.48
N LEU A 91 -11.65 -3.02 -2.02
CA LEU A 91 -13.02 -2.75 -2.44
C LEU A 91 -13.95 -2.36 -1.28
N PRO A 92 -14.09 -3.15 -0.19
CA PRO A 92 -14.91 -2.75 0.95
C PRO A 92 -14.37 -1.49 1.65
N TYR A 93 -13.04 -1.31 1.72
CA TYR A 93 -12.45 -0.06 2.24
C TYR A 93 -12.94 1.17 1.46
N ASN A 94 -12.85 1.13 0.12
CA ASN A 94 -13.30 2.23 -0.72
C ASN A 94 -14.83 2.40 -0.67
N PHE A 95 -15.58 1.31 -0.56
CA PHE A 95 -17.04 1.36 -0.40
C PHE A 95 -17.44 2.06 0.90
N PHE A 96 -16.83 1.71 2.04
CA PHE A 96 -17.09 2.38 3.32
C PHE A 96 -16.63 3.84 3.32
N LEU A 97 -15.51 4.13 2.66
CA LEU A 97 -15.03 5.50 2.47
C LEU A 97 -16.01 6.34 1.64
N TRP A 98 -16.64 5.75 0.62
CA TRP A 98 -17.64 6.43 -0.19
C TRP A 98 -18.94 6.68 0.60
N LEU A 99 -19.35 5.74 1.46
CA LEU A 99 -20.53 5.93 2.32
C LEU A 99 -20.31 6.92 3.47
N ASP A 100 -19.09 7.03 4.00
CA ASP A 100 -18.78 7.93 5.10
C ASP A 100 -18.67 9.39 4.63
N LYS A 101 -19.77 10.14 4.74
CA LYS A 101 -19.81 11.58 4.44
C LYS A 101 -18.92 12.42 5.37
N GLY A 102 -18.59 11.90 6.56
CA GLY A 102 -17.74 12.54 7.56
C GLY A 102 -16.26 12.20 7.48
N ALA A 103 -15.82 11.49 6.43
CA ALA A 103 -14.43 11.12 6.29
C ALA A 103 -13.50 12.34 6.21
N GLY A 104 -12.34 12.25 6.86
CA GLY A 104 -11.34 13.30 6.83
C GLY A 104 -11.75 14.56 7.61
N VAL A 105 -11.29 15.71 7.12
CA VAL A 105 -11.56 17.02 7.76
C VAL A 105 -13.05 17.39 7.74
N ASN A 106 -13.84 16.81 6.83
CA ASN A 106 -15.26 17.13 6.64
C ASN A 106 -16.18 16.64 7.78
N GLY A 107 -15.70 15.73 8.63
CA GLY A 107 -16.50 15.20 9.74
C GLY A 107 -16.67 16.13 10.94
N LYS A 108 -16.01 17.29 10.96
CA LYS A 108 -16.01 18.21 12.12
C LYS A 108 -17.37 18.85 12.38
N ASP A 109 -18.20 19.00 11.36
CA ASP A 109 -19.47 19.73 11.44
C ASP A 109 -20.68 18.82 11.70
N LEU A 110 -20.49 17.50 11.78
CA LEU A 110 -21.57 16.54 11.96
C LEU A 110 -22.11 16.53 13.41
N GLN A 111 -23.43 16.62 13.56
CA GLN A 111 -24.13 16.61 14.84
C GLN A 111 -25.14 15.46 14.95
N GLY A 112 -25.51 15.10 16.18
CA GLY A 112 -26.59 14.15 16.46
C GLY A 112 -26.37 12.73 15.91
N GLU A 113 -27.39 12.18 15.25
CA GLU A 113 -27.36 10.81 14.71
C GLU A 113 -26.37 10.62 13.56
N GLU A 114 -26.12 11.67 12.76
CA GLU A 114 -25.17 11.61 11.65
C GLU A 114 -23.75 11.33 12.14
N ARG A 115 -23.37 11.90 13.29
CA ARG A 115 -22.07 11.65 13.92
C ARG A 115 -21.93 10.20 14.40
N LYS A 116 -23.00 9.61 14.95
CA LYS A 116 -23.00 8.18 15.36
C LYS A 116 -22.88 7.26 14.14
N ARG A 117 -23.58 7.57 13.04
CA ARG A 117 -23.51 6.81 11.79
C ARG A 117 -22.11 6.88 11.17
N SER A 118 -21.53 8.08 11.08
CA SER A 118 -20.16 8.27 10.59
C SER A 118 -19.12 7.57 11.47
N ALA A 119 -19.27 7.57 12.80
CA ALA A 119 -18.37 6.84 13.69
C ALA A 119 -18.38 5.32 13.45
N ARG A 120 -19.55 4.71 13.22
CA ARG A 120 -19.65 3.28 12.86
C ARG A 120 -19.02 3.01 11.50
N MET A 121 -19.28 3.86 10.51
CA MET A 121 -18.67 3.74 9.18
C MET A 121 -17.16 3.89 9.21
N ARG A 122 -16.65 4.82 10.02
CA ARG A 122 -15.21 4.99 10.27
C ARG A 122 -14.60 3.74 10.88
N LEU A 123 -15.26 3.12 11.88
CA LEU A 123 -14.76 1.87 12.46
C LEU A 123 -14.68 0.76 11.40
N LEU A 124 -15.74 0.56 10.62
CA LEU A 124 -15.76 -0.43 9.55
C LEU A 124 -14.68 -0.15 8.49
N ARG A 125 -14.49 1.13 8.13
CA ARG A 125 -13.45 1.56 7.20
C ARG A 125 -12.04 1.28 7.75
N LEU A 126 -11.80 1.59 9.02
CA LEU A 126 -10.49 1.36 9.65
C LEU A 126 -10.20 -0.13 9.82
N LEU A 127 -11.20 -0.93 10.16
CA LEU A 127 -11.06 -2.39 10.21
C LEU A 127 -10.76 -2.95 8.83
N SER A 128 -11.52 -2.56 7.79
CA SER A 128 -11.24 -3.01 6.42
C SER A 128 -9.87 -2.53 5.95
N GLY A 129 -9.52 -1.26 6.20
CA GLY A 129 -8.24 -0.70 5.79
C GLY A 129 -7.05 -1.33 6.51
N GLY A 130 -7.21 -1.66 7.79
CA GLY A 130 -6.22 -2.39 8.58
C GLY A 130 -6.03 -3.82 8.05
N LEU A 131 -7.12 -4.53 7.75
CA LEU A 131 -7.06 -5.86 7.12
C LEU A 131 -6.40 -5.81 5.74
N THR A 132 -6.71 -4.80 4.93
CA THR A 132 -6.04 -4.57 3.64
C THR A 132 -4.55 -4.33 3.85
N ALA A 133 -4.16 -3.43 4.74
CA ALA A 133 -2.74 -3.16 5.03
C ALA A 133 -2.01 -4.43 5.50
N LEU A 134 -2.63 -5.25 6.36
CA LEU A 134 -2.08 -6.53 6.80
C LEU A 134 -1.90 -7.53 5.65
N ALA A 135 -2.88 -7.63 4.75
CA ALA A 135 -2.76 -8.48 3.56
C ALA A 135 -1.61 -8.01 2.66
N GLY A 136 -1.47 -6.70 2.45
CA GLY A 136 -0.34 -6.12 1.71
C GLY A 136 1.00 -6.40 2.37
N LEU A 137 1.13 -6.17 3.68
CA LEU A 137 2.37 -6.48 4.42
C LEU A 137 2.70 -7.97 4.37
N THR A 138 1.70 -8.85 4.37
CA THR A 138 1.87 -10.29 4.18
C THR A 138 2.41 -10.60 2.78
N THR A 139 1.90 -9.95 1.74
CA THR A 139 2.44 -10.08 0.37
C THR A 139 3.91 -9.66 0.31
N LEU A 140 4.27 -8.51 0.90
CA LEU A 140 5.66 -8.07 0.97
C LEU A 140 6.54 -9.06 1.72
N PHE A 141 6.05 -9.62 2.82
CA PHE A 141 6.78 -10.63 3.59
C PHE A 141 7.02 -11.90 2.77
N VAL A 142 5.99 -12.43 2.10
CA VAL A 142 6.12 -13.62 1.24
C VAL A 142 7.11 -13.36 0.12
N MET A 143 6.97 -12.22 -0.58
CA MET A 143 7.88 -11.83 -1.66
C MET A 143 9.31 -11.72 -1.14
N ALA A 144 9.52 -11.03 -0.02
CA ALA A 144 10.82 -10.91 0.63
C ALA A 144 11.45 -12.26 1.01
N MET A 145 10.65 -13.22 1.47
CA MET A 145 11.12 -14.57 1.79
C MET A 145 11.54 -15.36 0.54
N ILE A 146 10.91 -15.15 -0.61
CA ILE A 146 11.33 -15.74 -1.90
C ILE A 146 12.76 -15.29 -2.26
N TYR A 147 13.07 -14.01 -2.05
CA TYR A 147 14.37 -13.42 -2.41
C TYR A 147 15.42 -13.49 -1.29
N ARG A 148 15.05 -13.87 -0.07
CA ARG A 148 15.97 -13.97 1.07
C ARG A 148 17.26 -14.77 0.79
N PRO A 149 17.24 -15.93 0.08
CA PRO A 149 18.46 -16.71 -0.15
C PRO A 149 19.41 -16.12 -1.18
N VAL A 150 19.02 -15.02 -1.87
CA VAL A 150 19.92 -14.30 -2.78
C VAL A 150 21.08 -13.66 -2.02
N ALA A 151 20.90 -13.35 -0.73
CA ALA A 151 21.97 -12.87 0.12
C ALA A 151 22.97 -13.97 0.45
N SER A 152 24.27 -13.63 0.45
CA SER A 152 25.36 -14.56 0.74
C SER A 152 25.45 -15.00 2.21
N SER A 153 24.68 -14.38 3.11
CA SER A 153 24.71 -14.67 4.54
C SER A 153 23.32 -14.57 5.17
N ASN A 154 23.12 -15.25 6.31
CA ASN A 154 21.86 -15.21 7.05
C ASN A 154 21.49 -13.79 7.51
N ILE A 155 22.49 -12.99 7.92
CA ILE A 155 22.32 -11.58 8.29
C ILE A 155 21.93 -10.77 7.05
N GLY A 156 22.60 -11.00 5.92
CA GLY A 156 22.23 -10.39 4.64
C GLY A 156 20.78 -10.68 4.25
N GLY A 157 20.30 -11.90 4.48
CA GLY A 157 18.91 -12.26 4.22
C GLY A 157 17.90 -11.50 5.09
N VAL A 158 18.26 -11.16 6.34
CA VAL A 158 17.42 -10.29 7.19
C VAL A 158 17.36 -8.88 6.61
N PHE A 159 18.48 -8.33 6.15
CA PHE A 159 18.51 -7.04 5.47
C PHE A 159 17.74 -7.05 4.15
N THR A 160 17.80 -8.13 3.37
CA THR A 160 16.97 -8.30 2.18
C THR A 160 15.49 -8.24 2.54
N VAL A 161 15.06 -8.90 3.61
CA VAL A 161 13.64 -8.82 4.02
C VAL A 161 13.26 -7.41 4.43
N ALA A 162 14.09 -6.75 5.25
CA ALA A 162 13.86 -5.38 5.67
C ALA A 162 13.78 -4.40 4.48
N SER A 163 14.62 -4.59 3.44
CA SER A 163 14.68 -3.68 2.30
C SER A 163 13.39 -3.65 1.48
N PHE A 164 12.63 -4.76 1.40
CA PHE A 164 11.32 -4.75 0.73
C PHE A 164 10.30 -3.84 1.44
N PHE A 165 10.31 -3.84 2.78
CA PHE A 165 9.44 -2.94 3.56
C PHE A 165 9.91 -1.48 3.47
N ALA A 166 11.23 -1.26 3.53
CA ALA A 166 11.83 0.06 3.36
C ALA A 166 11.53 0.64 1.98
N ALA A 167 11.71 -0.14 0.91
CA ALA A 167 11.40 0.23 -0.46
C ALA A 167 9.92 0.52 -0.68
N ALA A 168 9.02 -0.33 -0.14
CA ALA A 168 7.59 -0.07 -0.19
C ALA A 168 7.22 1.25 0.51
N LEU A 169 7.77 1.50 1.71
CA LEU A 169 7.52 2.73 2.44
C LEU A 169 8.07 3.96 1.69
N ALA A 170 9.27 3.85 1.10
CA ALA A 170 9.88 4.92 0.34
C ALA A 170 9.10 5.22 -0.96
N LEU A 171 8.88 4.22 -1.82
CA LEU A 171 8.18 4.38 -3.10
C LEU A 171 6.72 4.80 -2.89
N GLY A 172 6.03 4.11 -1.99
CA GLY A 172 4.65 4.42 -1.63
C GLY A 172 4.50 5.80 -0.99
N GLY A 173 5.41 6.13 -0.06
CA GLY A 173 5.48 7.44 0.57
C GLY A 173 5.70 8.56 -0.43
N VAL A 174 6.64 8.40 -1.36
CA VAL A 174 6.91 9.40 -2.43
C VAL A 174 5.67 9.57 -3.29
N MET A 175 5.06 8.47 -3.73
CA MET A 175 3.85 8.51 -4.54
C MET A 175 2.73 9.29 -3.84
N THR A 176 2.39 8.91 -2.60
CA THR A 176 1.33 9.59 -1.84
C THR A 176 1.69 11.04 -1.50
N ALA A 177 2.95 11.34 -1.18
CA ALA A 177 3.41 12.69 -0.88
C ALA A 177 3.35 13.62 -2.11
N MET A 178 3.74 13.15 -3.29
CA MET A 178 3.66 13.93 -4.53
C MET A 178 2.21 14.23 -4.90
N TRP A 179 1.34 13.24 -4.80
CA TRP A 179 -0.11 13.41 -5.01
C TRP A 179 -0.74 14.40 -4.04
N LEU A 180 -0.32 14.31 -2.78
CA LEU A 180 -0.74 15.22 -1.73
C LEU A 180 -0.25 16.64 -2.00
N GLY A 181 1.02 16.82 -2.39
CA GLY A 181 1.60 18.09 -2.79
C GLY A 181 0.83 18.77 -3.92
N HIS A 182 0.44 18.03 -4.97
CA HIS A 182 -0.42 18.55 -6.03
C HIS A 182 -1.78 19.04 -5.49
N TRP A 183 -2.37 18.29 -4.56
CA TRP A 183 -3.64 18.66 -3.94
C TRP A 183 -3.57 19.96 -3.13
N TYR A 184 -2.43 20.24 -2.48
CA TYR A 184 -2.18 21.51 -1.79
C TYR A 184 -2.10 22.70 -2.74
N LEU A 185 -1.48 22.53 -3.92
CA LEU A 185 -1.37 23.60 -4.91
C LEU A 185 -2.73 24.02 -5.47
N VAL A 186 -3.67 23.07 -5.60
CA VAL A 186 -5.01 23.34 -6.12
C VAL A 186 -6.01 23.71 -5.02
N THR A 187 -5.66 23.50 -3.74
CA THR A 187 -6.52 23.79 -2.59
C THR A 187 -5.77 24.59 -1.51
N PRO A 188 -5.64 25.92 -1.65
CA PRO A 188 -4.69 26.76 -0.91
C PRO A 188 -4.98 26.99 0.60
N ALA A 189 -5.87 26.21 1.23
CA ALA A 189 -6.27 26.39 2.63
C ALA A 189 -6.14 25.10 3.49
N LEU A 190 -5.36 24.12 3.04
CA LEU A 190 -5.10 22.90 3.80
C LEU A 190 -3.87 23.05 4.71
N SER A 191 -3.91 22.43 5.89
CA SER A 191 -2.76 22.40 6.83
C SER A 191 -1.61 21.60 6.25
N GLU A 192 -0.37 22.05 6.32
CA GLU A 192 0.83 21.36 5.80
C GLU A 192 1.24 20.06 6.54
N LYS A 193 0.66 19.79 7.72
CA LYS A 193 1.07 18.66 8.59
C LYS A 193 1.02 17.27 7.93
N PRO A 194 -0.01 16.92 7.14
CA PRO A 194 -0.06 15.64 6.41
C PRO A 194 1.10 15.48 5.42
N LEU A 195 1.52 16.58 4.78
CA LEU A 195 2.61 16.56 3.79
C LEU A 195 3.97 16.36 4.46
N GLN A 196 4.23 17.09 5.55
CA GLN A 196 5.45 16.90 6.35
C GLN A 196 5.55 15.47 6.87
N PHE A 197 4.43 14.89 7.32
CA PHE A 197 4.40 13.51 7.76
C PHE A 197 4.66 12.49 6.65
N ALA A 198 3.97 12.61 5.51
CA ALA A 198 4.23 11.71 4.38
C ALA A 198 5.70 11.78 3.94
N THR A 199 6.28 12.98 3.92
CA THR A 199 7.71 13.18 3.64
C THR A 199 8.60 12.55 4.71
N THR A 200 8.22 12.62 5.98
CA THR A 200 8.96 11.95 7.07
C THR A 200 8.95 10.44 6.91
N LEU A 201 7.82 9.85 6.51
CA LEU A 201 7.75 8.41 6.20
C LEU A 201 8.68 8.03 5.05
N VAL A 202 8.79 8.87 4.01
CA VAL A 202 9.77 8.68 2.94
C VAL A 202 11.19 8.66 3.46
N LEU A 203 11.56 9.65 4.29
CA LEU A 203 12.91 9.72 4.86
C LEU A 203 13.22 8.50 5.73
N LEU A 204 12.26 8.02 6.52
CA LEU A 204 12.39 6.79 7.29
C LEU A 204 12.59 5.57 6.39
N GLY A 205 11.86 5.47 5.27
CA GLY A 205 12.02 4.39 4.30
C GLY A 205 13.37 4.41 3.58
N VAL A 206 13.95 5.60 3.33
CA VAL A 206 15.25 5.74 2.66
C VAL A 206 16.43 5.46 3.60
N LEU A 207 16.27 5.72 4.89
CA LEU A 207 17.33 5.51 5.90
C LEU A 207 17.40 4.06 6.43
N ALA A 208 16.38 3.24 6.17
CA ALA A 208 16.26 1.86 6.63
C ALA A 208 16.96 0.87 5.69
#